data_AF-A0A183DB51-F1
#
_entry.id   AF-A0A183DB51-F1
#
_cell.length_a   1.000
_cell.length_b   1.000
_cell.length_c   1.000
_cell.angle_alpha   90.00
_cell.angle_beta   90.00
_cell.angle_gamma   90.00
#
_symmetry.space_group_name_H-M   'P 1'
#
loop_
_entity.id
_entity.type
_entity.pdbx_description
1 polymer ?
#
loop_
_entity_poly.entity_id
_entity_poly.type
_entity_poly.pdbx_seq_one_letter_code
_entity_poly.pdbx_strand_id
1 'polypeptide(L)'
;MEDANAAEEWMTKQTDMLERKYNRNDFSLEEGELMLRELDEISELIKKYHSILMTLTERSSQISPLWQRGERIQRSMPVTALADYTDRNITIREGDECILVDNSDLIHWIVRAPDGLEASVPSVVFRIPPPDTHLSSYLNRLHASFERLRRLWERKHRMVRYNMVLNTMAQIRSWDLNTFSAISPEERDAIIKALNDDAHKLLSELDPNDPLAMRLKEELMLTNEHFYELLNQLNRPKGN
;
A
#
# COMPACT_ATOMS: atom_id res chain seq x y z
N MET A 1 7.20 -3.24 -18.67
CA MET A 1 8.00 -2.14 -18.08
C MET A 1 7.17 -0.87 -18.01
N GLU A 2 6.36 -0.57 -19.03
CA GLU A 2 5.40 0.56 -19.03
C GLU A 2 4.50 0.61 -17.79
N ASP A 3 3.85 -0.50 -17.41
CA ASP A 3 3.00 -0.56 -16.21
C ASP A 3 3.75 -0.21 -14.92
N ALA A 4 5.01 -0.62 -14.81
CA ALA A 4 5.82 -0.37 -13.62
C ALA A 4 6.28 1.09 -13.54
N ASN A 5 6.68 1.68 -14.67
CA ASN A 5 7.01 3.10 -14.75
C ASN A 5 5.80 3.98 -14.46
N ALA A 6 4.63 3.64 -15.04
CA ALA A 6 3.38 4.36 -14.77
C ALA A 6 3.00 4.30 -13.28
N ALA A 7 3.18 3.15 -12.62
CA ALA A 7 3.00 3.01 -11.18
C ALA A 7 3.97 3.89 -10.39
N GLU A 8 5.26 3.91 -10.75
CA GLU A 8 6.30 4.71 -10.09
C GLU A 8 6.01 6.22 -10.19
N GLU A 9 5.67 6.71 -11.38
CA GLU A 9 5.28 8.10 -11.60
C GLU A 9 4.02 8.48 -10.82
N TRP A 10 3.00 7.62 -10.87
CA TRP A 10 1.76 7.84 -10.13
C TRP A 10 2.05 7.93 -8.63
N MET A 11 2.81 6.99 -8.06
CA MET A 11 3.14 6.97 -6.64
C MET A 11 3.89 8.24 -6.20
N THR A 12 4.81 8.72 -7.03
CA THR A 12 5.57 9.94 -6.77
C THR A 12 4.64 11.15 -6.72
N LYS A 13 3.77 11.31 -7.73
CA LYS A 13 2.78 12.40 -7.79
C LYS A 13 1.82 12.37 -6.60
N GLN A 14 1.34 11.19 -6.21
CA GLN A 14 0.44 11.04 -5.06
C GLN A 14 1.14 11.36 -3.75
N THR A 15 2.40 10.95 -3.57
CA THR A 15 3.18 11.26 -2.36
C THR A 15 3.31 12.77 -2.19
N ASP A 16 3.76 13.47 -3.24
CA ASP A 16 3.93 14.93 -3.23
C ASP A 16 2.60 15.66 -2.93
N MET A 17 1.50 15.21 -3.55
CA MET A 17 0.18 15.78 -3.32
C MET A 17 -0.29 15.55 -1.87
N LEU A 18 -0.11 14.34 -1.33
CA LEU A 18 -0.49 14.01 0.04
C LEU A 18 0.29 14.85 1.06
N GLU A 19 1.58 15.04 0.83
CA GLU A 19 2.43 15.88 1.67
C GLU A 19 2.07 17.36 1.59
N ARG A 20 1.65 17.88 0.43
CA ARG A 20 1.31 19.30 0.29
C ARG A 20 -0.07 19.65 0.83
N LYS A 21 -1.10 18.85 0.51
CA LYS A 21 -2.51 19.21 0.72
C LYS A 21 -3.03 18.86 2.12
N TYR A 22 -2.52 17.78 2.73
CA TYR A 22 -3.10 17.22 3.96
C TYR A 22 -2.19 17.42 5.19
N ASN A 23 -1.46 18.55 5.24
CA ASN A 23 -0.71 18.98 6.43
C ASN A 23 -1.49 19.96 7.31
N ARG A 24 -2.59 20.53 6.80
CA ARG A 24 -3.39 21.51 7.54
C ARG A 24 -4.33 20.81 8.51
N ASN A 25 -4.42 21.36 9.73
CA ASN A 25 -5.37 20.94 10.76
C ASN A 25 -6.54 21.92 10.92
N ASP A 26 -6.45 23.09 10.27
CA ASP A 26 -7.49 24.12 10.28
C ASP A 26 -8.19 24.10 8.92
N PHE A 27 -9.47 23.72 8.94
CA PHE A 27 -10.35 23.63 7.77
C PHE A 27 -11.81 23.62 8.23
N SER A 28 -12.71 24.10 7.35
CA SER A 28 -14.16 24.02 7.59
C SER A 28 -14.69 22.59 7.45
N LEU A 29 -15.90 22.32 7.95
CA LEU A 29 -16.54 21.01 7.79
C LEU A 29 -16.66 20.59 6.31
N GLU A 30 -17.07 21.53 5.45
CA GLU A 30 -17.22 21.29 4.01
C GLU A 30 -15.86 20.99 3.34
N GLU A 31 -14.80 21.71 3.71
CA GLU A 31 -13.46 21.42 3.23
C GLU A 31 -12.97 20.04 3.70
N GLY A 32 -13.27 19.66 4.94
CA GLY A 32 -12.92 18.37 5.49
C GLY A 32 -13.64 17.21 4.81
N GLU A 33 -14.94 17.36 4.51
CA GLU A 33 -15.71 16.38 3.72
C GLU A 33 -15.13 16.20 2.32
N LEU A 34 -14.75 17.29 1.65
CA LEU A 34 -14.10 17.23 0.35
C LEU A 34 -12.75 16.49 0.44
N MET A 35 -11.94 16.81 1.45
CA MET A 35 -10.65 16.16 1.70
C MET A 35 -10.82 14.65 1.95
N LEU A 36 -11.83 14.23 2.72
CA LEU A 36 -12.11 12.82 2.95
C LEU A 36 -12.52 12.10 1.66
N ARG A 37 -13.40 12.70 0.86
CA ARG A 37 -13.82 12.13 -0.43
C ARG A 37 -12.64 11.90 -1.37
N GLU A 38 -11.78 12.91 -1.52
CA GLU A 38 -10.57 12.80 -2.35
C GLU A 38 -9.62 11.72 -1.83
N LEU A 39 -9.46 11.60 -0.50
CA LEU A 39 -8.64 10.54 0.09
C LEU A 39 -9.24 9.16 -0.13
N ASP A 40 -10.55 9.01 -0.12
CA ASP A 40 -11.22 7.74 -0.41
C ASP A 40 -11.04 7.36 -1.89
N GLU A 41 -11.09 8.30 -2.82
CA GLU A 41 -10.74 8.08 -4.24
C GLU A 41 -9.28 7.60 -4.40
N ILE A 42 -8.35 8.20 -3.66
CA ILE A 42 -6.94 7.76 -3.63
C ILE A 42 -6.83 6.34 -3.08
N SER A 43 -7.66 5.95 -2.10
CA SER A 43 -7.69 4.59 -1.56
C SER A 43 -8.01 3.56 -2.64
N GLU A 44 -8.98 3.84 -3.50
CA GLU A 44 -9.33 2.97 -4.63
C GLU A 44 -8.18 2.85 -5.64
N LEU A 45 -7.48 3.95 -5.90
CA LEU A 45 -6.28 3.91 -6.75
C LEU A 45 -5.14 3.12 -6.09
N ILE A 46 -4.92 3.25 -4.78
CA ILE A 46 -3.96 2.43 -4.03
C ILE A 46 -4.30 0.95 -4.21
N LYS A 47 -5.57 0.53 -4.01
CA LYS A 47 -6.00 -0.87 -4.22
C LYS A 47 -5.73 -1.35 -5.65
N LYS A 48 -6.05 -0.52 -6.65
CA LYS A 48 -5.78 -0.82 -8.06
C LYS A 48 -4.28 -1.06 -8.31
N TYR A 49 -3.42 -0.14 -7.89
CA TYR A 49 -1.97 -0.25 -8.11
C TYR A 49 -1.34 -1.39 -7.30
N HIS A 50 -1.88 -1.73 -6.13
CA HIS A 50 -1.47 -2.94 -5.41
C HIS A 50 -1.68 -4.20 -6.27
N SER A 51 -2.86 -4.34 -6.88
CA SER A 51 -3.16 -5.48 -7.77
C SER A 51 -2.24 -5.52 -8.99
N ILE A 52 -1.93 -4.37 -9.58
CA ILE A 52 -0.99 -4.26 -10.70
C ILE A 52 0.41 -4.73 -10.27
N LEU A 53 0.89 -4.28 -9.11
CA LEU A 53 2.19 -4.68 -8.59
C LEU A 53 2.28 -6.18 -8.28
N MET A 54 1.23 -6.79 -7.71
CA MET A 54 1.18 -8.24 -7.51
C MET A 54 1.30 -9.00 -8.84
N THR A 55 0.54 -8.58 -9.86
CA THR A 55 0.57 -9.18 -11.20
C THR A 55 1.94 -9.02 -11.85
N LEU A 56 2.58 -7.86 -11.68
CA LEU A 56 3.93 -7.60 -12.19
C LEU A 56 4.98 -8.50 -11.52
N THR A 57 4.89 -8.70 -10.20
CA THR A 57 5.77 -9.58 -9.44
C THR A 57 5.63 -11.03 -9.85
N GLU A 58 4.39 -11.51 -10.02
CA GLU A 58 4.14 -12.86 -10.52
C GLU A 58 4.76 -13.05 -11.92
N ARG A 59 4.48 -12.14 -12.85
CA ARG A 59 5.01 -12.21 -14.21
C ARG A 59 6.54 -12.13 -14.24
N SER A 60 7.16 -11.27 -13.44
CA SER A 60 8.61 -11.13 -13.41
C SER A 60 9.32 -12.37 -12.87
N SER A 61 8.66 -13.11 -11.97
CA SER A 61 9.22 -14.35 -11.39
C SER A 61 9.48 -15.44 -12.43
N GLN A 62 8.87 -15.34 -13.62
CA GLN A 62 9.00 -16.28 -14.72
C GLN A 62 9.97 -15.82 -15.82
N ILE A 63 10.49 -14.59 -15.71
CA ILE A 63 11.38 -13.99 -16.72
C ILE A 63 12.83 -14.39 -16.43
N SER A 64 13.51 -14.90 -17.44
CA SER A 64 14.93 -15.23 -17.37
C SER A 64 15.82 -14.01 -17.50
N PRO A 65 16.97 -13.98 -16.81
CA PRO A 65 17.94 -12.89 -16.91
C PRO A 65 18.71 -12.97 -18.24
N LEU A 66 18.16 -12.37 -19.31
CA LEU A 66 18.82 -12.36 -20.63
C LEU A 66 20.16 -11.63 -20.59
N TRP A 67 20.28 -10.59 -19.76
CA TRP A 67 21.52 -9.84 -19.57
C TRP A 67 22.67 -10.73 -19.09
N GLN A 68 22.37 -11.75 -18.27
CA GLN A 68 23.39 -12.63 -17.70
C GLN A 68 24.08 -13.51 -18.75
N ARG A 69 23.45 -13.73 -19.93
CA ARG A 69 24.09 -14.46 -21.03
C ARG A 69 25.30 -13.73 -21.60
N GLY A 70 25.34 -12.40 -21.48
CA GLY A 70 26.45 -11.57 -21.95
C GLY A 70 27.56 -11.37 -20.92
N GLU A 71 27.40 -11.89 -19.70
CA GLU A 71 28.35 -11.70 -18.61
C GLU A 71 29.08 -13.00 -18.26
N ARG A 72 30.35 -12.89 -17.89
CA ARG A 72 31.12 -14.05 -17.43
C ARG A 72 30.61 -14.54 -16.08
N ILE A 73 30.36 -15.84 -16.00
CA ILE A 73 29.96 -16.46 -14.73
C ILE A 73 31.13 -16.46 -13.74
N GLN A 74 30.83 -16.19 -12.48
CA GLN A 74 31.82 -16.23 -11.39
C GLN A 74 31.88 -17.59 -10.69
N ARG A 75 30.82 -18.39 -10.85
CA ARG A 75 30.64 -19.71 -10.28
C ARG A 75 29.73 -20.52 -11.20
N SER A 76 29.84 -21.84 -11.12
CA SER A 76 28.94 -22.73 -11.83
C SER A 76 27.48 -22.47 -11.43
N MET A 77 26.57 -22.62 -12.38
CA MET A 77 25.16 -22.28 -12.18
C MET A 77 24.24 -23.18 -13.03
N PRO A 78 22.98 -23.40 -12.60
CA PRO A 78 22.04 -24.20 -13.37
C PRO A 78 21.62 -23.49 -14.66
N VAL A 79 21.39 -24.29 -15.70
CA VAL A 79 20.80 -23.88 -16.99
C VAL A 79 19.87 -24.99 -17.49
N THR A 80 18.77 -24.61 -18.12
CA THR A 80 17.78 -25.56 -18.66
C THR A 80 17.97 -25.69 -20.18
N ALA A 81 18.00 -26.91 -20.70
CA ALA A 81 18.04 -27.14 -22.14
C ALA A 81 16.69 -26.78 -22.81
N LEU A 82 16.75 -26.02 -23.90
CA LEU A 82 15.61 -25.61 -24.72
C LEU A 82 15.39 -26.50 -25.95
N ALA A 83 16.33 -27.38 -26.25
CA ALA A 83 16.27 -28.29 -27.38
C ALA A 83 17.14 -29.51 -27.11
N ASP A 84 16.83 -30.61 -27.80
CA ASP A 84 17.69 -31.78 -27.82
C ASP A 84 19.05 -31.42 -28.47
N TYR A 85 20.13 -31.85 -27.81
CA TYR A 85 21.49 -31.77 -28.33
C TYR A 85 22.18 -33.11 -28.16
N THR A 86 22.67 -33.67 -29.25
CA THR A 86 23.46 -34.91 -29.22
C THR A 86 24.74 -34.69 -29.99
N ASP A 87 25.86 -34.93 -29.31
CA ASP A 87 27.17 -35.07 -29.93
C ASP A 87 27.81 -36.36 -29.38
N ARG A 88 28.85 -36.86 -30.05
CA ARG A 88 29.46 -38.20 -29.89
C ARG A 88 29.42 -38.80 -28.48
N ASN A 89 29.67 -37.99 -27.44
CA ASN A 89 29.78 -38.44 -26.05
C ASN A 89 28.75 -37.80 -25.09
N ILE A 90 27.85 -36.94 -25.55
CA ILE A 90 26.90 -36.24 -24.69
C ILE A 90 25.52 -36.19 -25.34
N THR A 91 24.48 -36.49 -24.56
CA THR A 91 23.08 -36.37 -24.98
C THR A 91 22.35 -35.53 -23.94
N ILE A 92 21.83 -34.40 -24.38
CA ILE A 92 21.03 -33.48 -23.58
C ILE A 92 19.66 -33.41 -24.23
N ARG A 93 18.60 -33.58 -23.45
CA ARG A 93 17.22 -33.49 -23.93
C ARG A 93 16.61 -32.14 -23.60
N GLU A 94 15.64 -31.72 -24.39
CA GLU A 94 14.81 -30.57 -24.05
C GLU A 94 14.22 -30.72 -22.64
N GLY A 95 14.40 -29.70 -21.81
CA GLY A 95 13.98 -29.70 -20.41
C GLY A 95 15.01 -30.22 -19.41
N ASP A 96 16.16 -30.74 -19.84
CA ASP A 96 17.21 -31.19 -18.91
C ASP A 96 17.81 -30.01 -18.14
N GLU A 97 17.94 -30.17 -16.82
CA GLU A 97 18.66 -29.26 -15.94
C GLU A 97 20.15 -29.60 -15.95
N CYS A 98 20.94 -28.75 -16.59
CA CYS A 98 22.40 -28.87 -16.71
C CYS A 98 23.09 -27.85 -15.81
N ILE A 99 24.40 -28.00 -15.61
CA ILE A 99 25.23 -27.01 -14.90
C ILE A 99 26.16 -26.33 -15.88
N LEU A 100 26.01 -25.02 -16.07
CA LEU A 100 26.99 -24.18 -16.75
C LEU A 100 28.25 -24.07 -15.88
N VAL A 101 29.37 -24.56 -16.40
CA VAL A 101 30.67 -24.61 -15.70
C VAL A 101 31.56 -23.45 -16.11
N ASP A 102 31.63 -23.13 -17.41
CA ASP A 102 32.38 -22.00 -17.95
C ASP A 102 31.67 -21.41 -19.18
N ASN A 103 31.72 -20.08 -19.31
CA ASN A 103 31.22 -19.33 -20.46
C ASN A 103 32.25 -18.33 -21.02
N SER A 104 33.54 -18.66 -20.94
CA SER A 104 34.60 -17.80 -21.46
C SER A 104 34.49 -17.59 -22.98
N ASP A 105 33.98 -18.60 -23.70
CA ASP A 105 33.40 -18.46 -25.04
C ASP A 105 31.87 -18.28 -24.91
N LEU A 106 31.34 -17.15 -25.38
CA LEU A 106 29.90 -16.86 -25.28
C LEU A 106 29.05 -17.65 -26.30
N ILE A 107 29.68 -18.19 -27.34
CA ILE A 107 29.02 -18.98 -28.39
C ILE A 107 28.92 -20.45 -27.96
N HIS A 108 29.96 -20.99 -27.33
CA HIS A 108 29.99 -22.36 -26.82
C HIS A 108 30.31 -22.38 -25.34
N TRP A 109 29.40 -22.93 -24.56
CA TRP A 109 29.53 -23.04 -23.11
C TRP A 109 30.04 -24.41 -22.71
N ILE A 110 30.87 -24.47 -21.67
CA ILE A 110 31.19 -25.73 -21.01
C ILE A 110 30.05 -26.04 -20.03
N VAL A 111 29.33 -27.11 -20.32
CA VAL A 111 28.17 -27.55 -19.52
C VAL A 111 28.38 -28.96 -19.02
N ARG A 112 27.89 -29.23 -17.82
CA ARG A 112 27.78 -30.57 -17.25
C ARG A 112 26.35 -31.06 -17.43
N ALA A 113 26.17 -32.15 -18.16
CA ALA A 113 24.89 -32.81 -18.36
C ALA A 113 24.42 -33.55 -17.07
N PRO A 114 23.14 -33.98 -17.00
CA PRO A 114 22.61 -34.70 -15.84
C PRO A 114 23.34 -36.01 -15.53
N ASP A 115 23.97 -36.64 -16.53
CA ASP A 115 24.79 -37.85 -16.39
C ASP A 115 26.21 -37.57 -15.83
N GLY A 116 26.54 -36.29 -15.59
CA GLY A 116 27.81 -35.85 -15.04
C GLY A 116 28.90 -35.55 -16.08
N LEU A 117 28.64 -35.78 -17.37
CA LEU A 117 29.61 -35.51 -18.43
C LEU A 117 29.69 -34.02 -18.75
N GLU A 118 30.92 -33.53 -18.92
CA GLU A 118 31.18 -32.15 -19.34
C GLU A 118 31.52 -32.08 -20.83
N ALA A 119 30.89 -31.16 -21.54
CA ALA A 119 31.18 -30.90 -22.95
C ALA A 119 31.03 -29.43 -23.30
N SER A 120 31.68 -29.04 -24.40
CA SER A 120 31.45 -27.75 -25.04
C SER A 120 30.21 -27.84 -25.94
N VAL A 121 29.18 -27.06 -25.62
CA VAL A 121 27.88 -27.12 -26.28
C VAL A 121 27.45 -25.69 -26.69
N PRO A 122 26.83 -25.49 -27.87
CA PRO A 122 26.36 -24.17 -28.28
C PRO A 122 25.45 -23.53 -27.23
N SER A 123 25.73 -22.30 -26.83
CA SER A 123 25.02 -21.62 -25.75
C SER A 123 23.53 -21.42 -26.04
N VAL A 124 23.15 -21.37 -27.32
CA VAL A 124 21.75 -21.25 -27.79
C VAL A 124 20.87 -22.42 -27.35
N VAL A 125 21.46 -23.57 -27.03
CA VAL A 125 20.75 -24.75 -26.50
C VAL A 125 20.20 -24.48 -25.10
N PHE A 126 20.75 -23.52 -24.37
CA PHE A 126 20.43 -23.34 -22.95
C PHE A 126 19.71 -22.03 -22.65
N ARG A 127 18.83 -22.10 -21.65
CA ARG A 127 18.21 -20.97 -20.96
C ARG A 127 18.80 -20.86 -19.56
N ILE A 128 19.14 -19.64 -19.14
CA ILE A 128 19.38 -19.37 -17.72
C ILE A 128 18.01 -19.30 -17.03
N PRO A 129 17.74 -20.12 -16.00
CA PRO A 129 16.43 -20.18 -15.39
C PRO A 129 16.04 -18.84 -14.76
N PRO A 130 14.74 -18.53 -14.67
CA PRO A 130 14.25 -17.39 -13.92
C PRO A 130 14.53 -17.56 -12.40
N PRO A 131 14.47 -16.47 -11.60
CA PRO A 131 14.07 -15.12 -11.96
C PRO A 131 15.24 -14.21 -12.35
N ASP A 132 14.92 -13.14 -13.09
CA ASP A 132 15.84 -12.03 -13.32
C ASP A 132 16.02 -11.20 -12.03
N THR A 133 17.25 -11.16 -11.51
CA THR A 133 17.57 -10.46 -10.26
C THR A 133 17.52 -8.95 -10.37
N HIS A 134 17.75 -8.36 -11.56
CA HIS A 134 17.59 -6.94 -11.81
C HIS A 134 16.11 -6.54 -11.77
N LEU A 135 15.24 -7.31 -12.43
CA LEU A 135 13.79 -7.10 -12.37
C LEU A 135 13.25 -7.28 -10.95
N SER A 136 13.69 -8.33 -10.27
CA SER A 136 13.30 -8.61 -8.88
C SER A 136 13.69 -7.46 -7.95
N SER A 137 14.92 -6.95 -8.08
CA SER A 137 15.41 -5.81 -7.27
C SER A 137 14.64 -4.52 -7.56
N TYR A 138 14.33 -4.26 -8.84
CA TYR A 138 13.51 -3.12 -9.22
C TYR A 138 12.10 -3.19 -8.62
N LEU A 139 11.43 -4.34 -8.73
CA LEU A 139 10.09 -4.52 -8.18
C LEU A 139 10.07 -4.44 -6.66
N ASN A 140 11.09 -4.94 -5.97
CA ASN A 140 11.22 -4.79 -4.52
C ASN A 140 11.31 -3.32 -4.09
N ARG A 141 12.08 -2.50 -4.83
CA ARG A 141 12.10 -1.05 -4.60
C ARG A 141 10.74 -0.40 -4.85
N LEU A 142 10.04 -0.84 -5.88
CA LEU A 142 8.73 -0.33 -6.24
C LEU A 142 7.68 -0.66 -5.16
N HIS A 143 7.69 -1.89 -4.64
CA HIS A 143 6.88 -2.32 -3.47
C HIS A 143 7.17 -1.49 -2.22
N ALA A 144 8.44 -1.27 -1.91
CA ALA A 144 8.82 -0.44 -0.77
C ALA A 144 8.32 1.01 -0.94
N SER A 145 8.34 1.54 -2.16
CA SER A 145 7.77 2.87 -2.44
C SER A 145 6.25 2.89 -2.26
N PHE A 146 5.56 1.88 -2.76
CA PHE A 146 4.12 1.74 -2.63
C PHE A 146 3.67 1.65 -1.17
N GLU A 147 4.37 0.85 -0.37
CA GLU A 147 4.06 0.71 1.05
C GLU A 147 4.28 2.01 1.84
N ARG A 148 5.31 2.79 1.47
CA ARG A 148 5.52 4.14 2.04
C ARG A 148 4.37 5.09 1.69
N LEU A 149 3.91 5.09 0.43
CA LEU A 149 2.75 5.88 0.01
C LEU A 149 1.49 5.48 0.77
N ARG A 150 1.23 4.17 0.88
CA ARG A 150 0.06 3.65 1.61
C ARG A 150 0.06 4.11 3.06
N ARG A 151 1.17 3.97 3.77
CA ARG A 151 1.30 4.44 5.17
C ARG A 151 1.16 5.95 5.29
N LEU A 152 1.68 6.70 4.32
CA LEU A 152 1.46 8.14 4.29
C LEU A 152 -0.02 8.47 4.16
N TRP A 153 -0.72 7.86 3.21
CA TRP A 153 -2.16 8.02 3.02
C TRP A 153 -2.94 7.64 4.29
N GLU A 154 -2.67 6.50 4.91
CA GLU A 154 -3.33 6.06 6.14
C GLU A 154 -3.18 7.09 7.28
N ARG A 155 -1.98 7.66 7.45
CA ARG A 155 -1.74 8.74 8.41
C ARG A 155 -2.50 10.01 8.07
N LYS A 156 -2.52 10.42 6.79
CA LYS A 156 -3.24 11.62 6.33
C LYS A 156 -4.74 11.48 6.53
N HIS A 157 -5.32 10.39 6.07
CA HIS A 157 -6.75 10.07 6.21
C HIS A 157 -7.19 10.05 7.67
N ARG A 158 -6.42 9.38 8.52
CA ARG A 158 -6.67 9.40 9.96
C ARG A 158 -6.64 10.81 10.55
N MET A 159 -5.66 11.63 10.17
CA MET A 159 -5.55 13.00 10.71
C MET A 159 -6.72 13.89 10.27
N VAL A 160 -7.17 13.76 9.01
CA VAL A 160 -8.36 14.48 8.54
C VAL A 160 -9.61 14.03 9.31
N ARG A 161 -9.83 12.71 9.47
CA ARG A 161 -10.93 12.18 10.29
C ARG A 161 -10.87 12.68 11.74
N TYR A 162 -9.69 12.68 12.33
CA TYR A 162 -9.46 13.16 13.69
C TYR A 162 -9.88 14.64 13.84
N ASN A 163 -9.40 15.51 12.96
CA ASN A 163 -9.75 16.93 13.00
C ASN A 163 -11.23 17.17 12.65
N MET A 164 -11.84 16.39 11.76
CA MET A 164 -13.28 16.42 11.50
C MET A 164 -14.09 16.15 12.76
N VAL A 165 -13.76 15.08 13.50
CA VAL A 165 -14.44 14.73 14.75
C VAL A 165 -14.27 15.83 15.80
N LEU A 166 -13.07 16.41 15.94
CA LEU A 166 -12.86 17.55 16.85
C LEU A 166 -13.66 18.80 16.44
N ASN A 167 -13.77 19.09 15.14
CA ASN A 167 -14.56 20.22 14.64
C ASN A 167 -16.06 20.00 14.92
N THR A 168 -16.58 18.79 14.71
CA THR A 168 -17.96 18.43 15.04
C THR A 168 -18.22 18.58 16.54
N MET A 169 -17.29 18.12 17.40
CA MET A 169 -17.37 18.31 18.85
C MET A 169 -17.42 19.80 19.22
N ALA A 170 -16.55 20.61 18.64
CA ALA A 170 -16.53 22.06 18.88
C ALA A 170 -17.84 22.73 18.44
N GLN A 171 -18.44 22.29 17.34
CA GLN A 171 -19.75 22.77 16.88
C GLN A 171 -20.87 22.37 17.84
N ILE A 172 -20.90 21.13 18.34
CA ILE A 172 -21.90 20.69 19.33
C ILE A 172 -21.77 21.49 20.62
N ARG A 173 -20.54 21.75 21.07
CA ARG A 173 -20.28 22.54 22.28
C ARG A 173 -20.59 24.02 22.14
N SER A 174 -20.72 24.54 20.91
CA SER A 174 -21.16 25.92 20.70
C SER A 174 -22.68 26.08 20.67
N TRP A 175 -23.44 24.97 20.68
CA TRP A 175 -24.89 25.02 20.73
C TRP A 175 -25.40 25.56 22.06
N ASP A 176 -26.42 26.41 21.96
CA ASP A 176 -27.25 26.85 23.07
C ASP A 176 -28.59 26.09 23.08
N LEU A 177 -29.42 26.35 24.10
CA LEU A 177 -30.72 25.67 24.23
C LEU A 177 -31.65 25.93 23.04
N ASN A 178 -31.58 27.12 22.43
CA ASN A 178 -32.41 27.47 21.27
C ASN A 178 -32.03 26.63 20.05
N THR A 179 -30.75 26.62 19.71
CA THR A 179 -30.20 25.84 18.59
C THR A 179 -30.47 24.36 18.80
N PHE A 180 -30.24 23.86 20.01
CA PHE A 180 -30.52 22.49 20.38
C PHE A 180 -32.00 22.13 20.23
N SER A 181 -32.90 23.01 20.73
CA SER A 181 -34.35 22.81 20.67
C SER A 181 -34.92 22.75 19.24
N ALA A 182 -34.25 23.40 18.29
CA ALA A 182 -34.65 23.44 16.88
C ALA A 182 -34.38 22.14 16.11
N ILE A 183 -33.44 21.30 16.60
CA ILE A 183 -33.12 19.99 16.03
C ILE A 183 -34.14 18.96 16.54
N SER A 184 -34.61 18.03 15.72
CA SER A 184 -35.56 16.99 16.19
C SER A 184 -34.89 16.01 17.18
N PRO A 185 -35.63 15.39 18.12
CA PRO A 185 -35.06 14.40 19.04
C PRO A 185 -34.32 13.26 18.32
N GLU A 186 -34.89 12.74 17.23
CA GLU A 186 -34.31 11.67 16.43
C GLU A 186 -32.98 12.11 15.78
N GLU A 187 -32.89 13.34 15.27
CA GLU A 187 -31.66 13.88 14.71
C GLU A 187 -30.59 14.10 15.78
N ARG A 188 -30.97 14.59 16.97
CA ARG A 188 -30.02 14.75 18.10
C ARG A 188 -29.40 13.42 18.50
N ASP A 189 -30.23 12.38 18.65
CA ASP A 189 -29.79 11.03 18.98
C ASP A 189 -28.89 10.45 17.88
N ALA A 190 -29.22 10.69 16.62
CA ALA A 190 -28.40 10.26 15.49
C ALA A 190 -27.03 10.97 15.47
N ILE A 191 -26.99 12.28 15.70
CA ILE A 191 -25.75 13.08 15.71
C ILE A 191 -24.82 12.60 16.83
N ILE A 192 -25.33 12.49 18.07
CA ILE A 192 -24.48 12.12 19.21
C ILE A 192 -24.00 10.67 19.08
N LYS A 193 -24.84 9.77 18.56
CA LYS A 193 -24.45 8.40 18.29
C LYS A 193 -23.35 8.32 17.24
N ALA A 194 -23.53 8.97 16.09
CA ALA A 194 -22.54 9.00 15.02
C ALA A 194 -21.20 9.57 15.49
N LEU A 195 -21.23 10.66 16.26
CA LEU A 195 -20.02 11.25 16.83
C LEU A 195 -19.28 10.28 17.75
N ASN A 196 -20.00 9.60 18.66
CA ASN A 196 -19.39 8.63 19.57
C ASN A 196 -18.82 7.44 18.79
N ASP A 197 -19.53 6.91 17.79
CA ASP A 197 -19.07 5.81 16.95
C ASP A 197 -17.78 6.19 16.20
N ASP A 198 -17.72 7.37 15.59
CA ASP A 198 -16.53 7.86 14.87
C ASP A 198 -15.33 8.11 15.80
N ALA A 199 -15.58 8.71 16.96
CA ALA A 199 -14.54 8.92 17.96
C ALA A 199 -13.99 7.60 18.51
N HIS A 200 -14.86 6.64 18.84
CA HIS A 200 -14.44 5.32 19.31
C HIS A 200 -13.67 4.54 18.24
N LYS A 201 -14.08 4.64 16.98
CA LYS A 201 -13.33 4.07 15.86
C LYS A 201 -11.92 4.64 15.79
N LEU A 202 -11.76 5.97 15.82
CA LEU A 202 -10.44 6.60 15.85
C LEU A 202 -9.60 6.19 17.07
N LEU A 203 -10.21 6.13 18.24
CA LEU A 203 -9.54 5.68 19.47
C LEU A 203 -9.05 4.23 19.37
N SER A 204 -9.78 3.35 18.69
CA SER A 204 -9.37 1.97 18.47
C SER A 204 -8.16 1.83 17.54
N GLU A 205 -7.92 2.84 16.71
CA GLU A 205 -6.78 2.87 15.78
C GLU A 205 -5.50 3.44 16.45
N LEU A 206 -5.63 4.16 17.57
CA LEU A 206 -4.52 4.86 18.26
C LEU A 206 -4.04 4.08 19.48
N ASP A 207 -2.77 4.28 19.86
CA ASP A 207 -2.25 3.76 21.13
C ASP A 207 -2.98 4.42 22.32
N PRO A 208 -3.35 3.66 23.38
CA PRO A 208 -4.08 4.23 24.52
C PRO A 208 -3.36 5.36 25.24
N ASN A 209 -2.03 5.39 25.16
CA ASN A 209 -1.14 6.40 25.75
C ASN A 209 -0.74 7.51 24.75
N ASP A 210 -1.28 7.49 23.52
CA ASP A 210 -1.04 8.55 22.54
C ASP A 210 -1.67 9.87 23.03
N PRO A 211 -0.95 11.00 23.06
CA PRO A 211 -1.51 12.31 23.39
C PRO A 211 -2.77 12.66 22.56
N LEU A 212 -2.84 12.24 21.30
CA LEU A 212 -4.03 12.43 20.46
C LEU A 212 -5.22 11.62 20.98
N ALA A 213 -5.00 10.38 21.42
CA ALA A 213 -6.05 9.55 21.99
C ALA A 213 -6.56 10.12 23.32
N MET A 214 -5.66 10.64 24.16
CA MET A 214 -6.04 11.30 25.42
C MET A 214 -6.89 12.54 25.16
N ARG A 215 -6.44 13.41 24.25
CA ARG A 215 -7.17 14.62 23.87
C ARG A 215 -8.55 14.26 23.29
N LEU A 216 -8.63 13.30 22.38
CA LEU A 216 -9.90 12.89 21.78
C LEU A 216 -10.89 12.35 22.83
N LYS A 217 -10.41 11.61 23.84
CA LYS A 217 -11.25 11.15 24.96
C LYS A 217 -11.78 12.30 25.80
N GLU A 218 -10.92 13.25 26.15
CA GLU A 218 -11.29 14.43 26.93
C GLU A 218 -12.33 15.29 26.18
N GLU A 219 -12.06 15.59 24.91
CA GLU A 219 -12.96 16.36 24.05
C GLU A 219 -14.31 15.67 23.85
N LEU A 220 -14.33 14.34 23.68
CA LEU A 220 -15.56 13.55 23.59
C LEU A 220 -16.36 13.60 24.90
N MET A 221 -15.69 13.46 26.05
CA MET A 221 -16.32 13.54 27.37
C MET A 221 -17.00 14.89 27.58
N LEU A 222 -16.27 16.00 27.38
CA LEU A 222 -16.81 17.36 27.52
C LEU A 222 -17.99 17.62 26.56
N THR A 223 -17.93 17.06 25.36
CA THR A 223 -19.02 17.20 24.37
C THR A 223 -20.26 16.44 24.80
N ASN A 224 -20.11 15.21 25.30
CA ASN A 224 -21.22 14.42 25.81
C ASN A 224 -21.85 15.08 27.04
N GLU A 225 -21.05 15.57 28.00
CA GLU A 225 -21.54 16.31 29.17
C GLU A 225 -22.41 17.51 28.75
N HIS A 226 -21.89 18.38 27.88
CA HIS A 226 -22.63 19.53 27.36
C HIS A 226 -23.93 19.14 26.66
N PHE A 227 -23.88 18.12 25.79
CA PHE A 227 -25.04 17.64 25.07
C PHE A 227 -26.15 17.16 26.03
N TYR A 228 -25.80 16.37 27.05
CA TYR A 228 -26.76 15.88 28.02
C TYR A 228 -27.24 16.96 29.00
N GLU A 229 -26.44 17.98 29.30
CA GLU A 229 -26.89 19.15 30.03
C GLU A 229 -27.99 19.91 29.28
N LEU A 230 -27.81 20.17 27.99
CA LEU A 230 -28.83 20.80 27.14
C LEU A 230 -30.11 19.96 27.07
N LEU A 231 -29.97 18.63 26.93
CA LEU A 231 -31.10 17.70 26.92
C LEU A 231 -31.87 17.75 28.25
N ASN A 232 -31.17 17.74 29.37
CA ASN A 232 -31.77 17.84 30.70
C ASN A 232 -32.47 19.18 30.92
N GLN A 233 -31.88 20.30 30.45
CA GLN A 233 -32.50 21.62 30.53
C GLN A 233 -33.79 21.71 29.71
N LEU A 234 -33.80 21.12 28.50
CA LEU A 234 -34.99 21.10 27.64
C LEU A 234 -36.15 20.29 28.27
N ASN A 235 -35.81 19.21 28.97
CA ASN A 235 -36.79 18.32 29.61
C ASN A 235 -37.25 18.81 30.99
N ARG A 236 -36.71 19.93 31.51
CA ARG A 236 -37.19 20.50 32.77
C ARG A 236 -38.65 20.98 32.60
N PRO A 237 -39.58 20.59 33.49
CA PRO A 237 -40.93 21.11 33.45
C PRO A 237 -40.90 22.63 33.61
N LYS A 238 -41.53 23.36 32.68
CA LYS A 238 -41.81 24.78 32.89
C LYS A 238 -42.70 24.88 34.12
N GLY A 239 -42.18 25.45 35.21
CA GLY A 239 -42.94 25.63 36.44
C GLY A 239 -44.24 26.39 36.14
N ASN A 240 -45.36 25.85 36.64
CA ASN A 240 -46.65 26.54 36.72
C ASN A 240 -46.56 27.78 37.61
#